data_AF-A0AAX1QA97-F1
#
_entry.id   AF-A0AAX1QA97-F1
#
_cell.length_a   1.000
_cell.length_b   1.000
_cell.length_c   1.000
_cell.angle_alpha   90.00
_cell.angle_beta   90.00
_cell.angle_gamma   90.00
#
_symmetry.space_group_name_H-M   'P 1'
#
loop_
_entity.id
_entity.type
_entity.pdbx_description
1 polymer ?
#
loop_
_entity_poly.entity_id
_entity_poly.type
_entity_poly.pdbx_seq_one_letter_code
_entity_poly.pdbx_strand_id
1 'polypeptide(L)'
;MFKRKLLTAFITSILSIILISFLTPIDSLFGGMDNYWKSVLYSPLAYAMYVLPGVFLYGLPTSLLSGGVTNKMEAGQFQFSIIGHAFFGILPFFILWFLTIYSLGIALLFCIVDHMLSRKREIKAAT
;
A
#
# COMPACT_ATOMS: atom_id res chain seq x y z
N MET A 1 5.60 -11.58 13.57
CA MET A 1 5.21 -11.22 12.19
C MET A 1 4.12 -10.15 12.15
N PHE A 2 3.08 -10.26 12.97
CA PHE A 2 1.98 -9.28 13.01
C PHE A 2 2.42 -7.84 13.30
N LYS A 3 3.25 -7.60 14.34
CA LYS A 3 3.78 -6.26 14.67
C LYS A 3 4.56 -5.61 13.50
N ARG A 4 5.31 -6.41 12.73
CA ARG A 4 6.06 -5.93 11.56
C ARG A 4 5.09 -5.52 10.45
N LYS A 5 4.12 -6.38 10.12
CA LYS A 5 3.13 -6.09 9.07
C LYS A 5 2.22 -4.91 9.44
N LEU A 6 1.91 -4.72 10.72
CA LEU A 6 1.21 -3.52 11.22
C LEU A 6 2.04 -2.25 10.99
N LEU A 7 3.34 -2.29 11.28
CA LEU A 7 4.25 -1.16 11.03
C LEU A 7 4.41 -0.89 9.53
N THR A 8 4.53 -1.96 8.72
CA THR A 8 4.53 -1.86 7.25
C THR A 8 3.25 -1.18 6.76
N ALA A 9 2.08 -1.57 7.27
CA ALA A 9 0.79 -0.98 6.91
C ALA A 9 0.73 0.51 7.25
N PHE A 10 1.23 0.88 8.42
CA PHE A 10 1.29 2.27 8.84
C PHE A 10 2.19 3.13 7.94
N ILE A 11 3.42 2.66 7.69
CA ILE A 11 4.38 3.35 6.80
C ILE A 11 3.82 3.45 5.37
N THR A 12 3.26 2.35 4.85
CA THR A 12 2.70 2.30 3.50
C THR A 12 1.50 3.24 3.37
N SER A 13 0.65 3.33 4.41
CA SER A 13 -0.49 4.25 4.42
C SER A 13 -0.02 5.70 4.32
N ILE A 14 0.93 6.12 5.17
CA ILE A 14 1.47 7.48 5.16
C ILE A 14 2.11 7.80 3.81
N LEU A 15 2.95 6.90 3.31
CA LEU A 15 3.67 7.10 2.05
C LEU A 15 2.70 7.20 0.87
N SER A 16 1.66 6.37 0.87
CA SER A 16 0.61 6.40 -0.16
C SER A 16 -0.23 7.66 -0.11
N ILE A 17 -0.61 8.12 1.09
CA ILE A 17 -1.37 9.38 1.25
C ILE A 17 -0.59 10.55 0.66
N ILE A 18 0.71 10.65 0.97
CA ILE A 18 1.58 11.71 0.44
C ILE A 18 1.67 11.61 -1.08
N LEU A 19 1.94 10.41 -1.62
CA LEU A 19 2.11 10.19 -3.06
C LEU A 19 0.84 10.54 -3.84
N ILE A 20 -0.31 10.06 -3.37
CA ILE A 20 -1.62 10.26 -4.03
C ILE A 20 -2.06 11.71 -3.95
N SER A 21 -1.84 12.37 -2.80
CA SER A 21 -2.16 13.80 -2.64
C SER A 21 -1.34 14.69 -3.58
N PHE A 22 -0.10 14.30 -3.87
CA PHE A 22 0.77 15.04 -4.77
C PHE A 22 0.46 14.78 -6.25
N LEU A 23 0.13 13.53 -6.61
CA LEU A 23 -0.21 13.14 -7.98
C LEU A 23 -1.61 13.63 -8.41
N THR A 24 -2.55 13.64 -7.48
CA THR A 24 -3.97 13.88 -7.75
C THR A 24 -4.55 14.76 -6.65
N PRO A 25 -4.58 16.09 -6.83
CA PRO A 25 -5.30 16.97 -5.91
C PRO A 25 -6.76 16.55 -5.82
N ILE A 26 -7.36 16.64 -4.63
CA ILE A 26 -8.74 16.22 -4.35
C ILE A 26 -9.73 16.92 -5.31
N ASP A 27 -9.48 18.19 -5.63
CA ASP A 27 -10.38 18.98 -6.49
C ASP A 27 -10.37 18.47 -7.94
N SER A 28 -9.22 17.98 -8.42
CA SER A 28 -9.12 17.33 -9.74
C SER A 28 -9.91 16.01 -9.83
N LEU A 29 -10.16 15.36 -8.69
CA LEU A 29 -10.92 14.12 -8.58
C LEU A 29 -12.45 14.41 -8.54
N PHE A 30 -12.84 15.57 -8.00
CA PHE A 30 -14.24 16.00 -7.89
C PHE A 30 -14.67 17.06 -8.93
N GLY A 31 -13.80 17.37 -9.91
CA GLY A 31 -14.12 18.26 -11.03
C GLY A 31 -14.09 19.76 -10.70
N GLY A 32 -13.57 20.15 -9.54
CA GLY A 32 -13.29 21.54 -9.18
C GLY A 32 -11.88 21.93 -9.64
N MET A 33 -11.74 22.99 -10.43
CA MET A 33 -10.44 23.57 -10.77
C MET A 33 -10.24 24.88 -10.00
N ASP A 34 -10.06 24.76 -8.69
CA ASP A 34 -9.60 25.81 -7.81
C ASP A 34 -8.12 25.61 -7.44
N ASN A 35 -7.52 26.59 -6.77
CA ASN A 35 -6.08 26.76 -6.58
C ASN A 35 -5.34 25.45 -6.23
N TYR A 36 -4.59 24.90 -7.20
CA TYR A 36 -3.86 23.62 -7.10
C TYR A 36 -3.09 23.46 -5.78
N TRP A 37 -2.31 24.46 -5.38
CA TRP A 37 -1.51 24.41 -4.15
C TRP A 37 -2.35 24.34 -2.88
N LYS A 38 -3.52 24.99 -2.87
CA LYS A 38 -4.47 24.91 -1.76
C LYS A 38 -5.06 23.51 -1.70
N SER A 39 -5.47 22.97 -2.85
CA SER A 39 -5.98 21.60 -2.98
C SER A 39 -5.02 20.55 -2.45
N VAL A 40 -3.75 20.61 -2.87
CA VAL A 40 -2.70 19.66 -2.46
C VAL A 40 -2.43 19.70 -0.95
N LEU A 41 -2.64 20.85 -0.29
CA LEU A 41 -2.47 20.97 1.17
C LEU A 41 -3.62 20.32 1.96
N TYR A 42 -4.85 20.36 1.44
CA TYR A 42 -6.03 19.77 2.11
C TYR A 42 -6.29 18.32 1.69
N SER A 43 -5.77 17.91 0.53
CA SER A 43 -5.88 16.55 -0.02
C SER A 43 -5.40 15.43 0.91
N PRO A 44 -4.29 15.55 1.67
CA PRO A 44 -3.77 14.47 2.51
C PRO A 44 -4.75 14.00 3.56
N LEU A 45 -5.51 14.93 4.16
CA LEU A 45 -6.49 14.59 5.19
C LEU A 45 -7.67 13.82 4.59
N ALA A 46 -8.15 14.25 3.41
CA ALA A 46 -9.21 13.57 2.68
C ALA A 46 -8.78 12.17 2.23
N TYR A 47 -7.59 12.04 1.63
CA TYR A 47 -7.06 10.73 1.22
C TYR A 47 -6.76 9.83 2.40
N ALA A 48 -6.34 10.36 3.56
CA ALA A 48 -6.15 9.56 4.76
C ALA A 48 -7.43 8.80 5.15
N MET A 49 -8.61 9.43 5.02
CA MET A 49 -9.89 8.79 5.33
C MET A 49 -10.21 7.58 4.44
N TYR A 50 -9.67 7.52 3.22
CA TYR A 50 -9.89 6.40 2.30
C TYR A 50 -8.74 5.39 2.30
N VAL A 51 -7.49 5.88 2.32
CA VAL A 51 -6.29 5.05 2.24
C VAL A 51 -6.07 4.27 3.53
N LEU A 52 -6.29 4.87 4.71
CA LEU A 52 -6.14 4.15 5.98
C LEU A 52 -7.05 2.92 6.06
N PRO A 53 -8.38 3.03 5.91
CA PRO A 53 -9.24 1.85 5.94
C PRO A 53 -8.92 0.89 4.79
N GLY A 54 -8.58 1.37 3.60
CA GLY A 54 -8.17 0.49 2.49
C GLY A 54 -6.94 -0.35 2.85
N VAL A 55 -5.88 0.26 3.37
CA VAL A 55 -4.64 -0.46 3.73
C VAL A 55 -4.86 -1.37 4.94
N PHE A 56 -5.67 -0.96 5.93
CA PHE A 56 -5.88 -1.76 7.13
C PHE A 56 -6.90 -2.88 6.96
N LEU A 57 -8.02 -2.63 6.28
CA LEU A 57 -9.07 -3.63 6.06
C LEU A 57 -8.73 -4.58 4.93
N TYR A 58 -8.01 -4.11 3.91
CA TYR A 58 -7.69 -4.92 2.74
C TYR A 58 -6.19 -5.23 2.66
N GLY A 59 -5.31 -4.23 2.70
CA GLY A 59 -3.86 -4.44 2.54
C GLY A 59 -3.23 -5.36 3.59
N LEU A 60 -3.60 -5.19 4.86
CA LEU A 60 -3.08 -5.98 5.99
C LEU A 60 -3.43 -7.48 5.92
N PRO A 61 -4.73 -7.87 5.83
CA PRO A 61 -5.09 -9.29 5.75
C PRO A 61 -4.55 -9.94 4.48
N THR A 62 -4.55 -9.20 3.37
CA THR A 62 -3.97 -9.66 2.10
C THR A 62 -2.48 -9.95 2.23
N SER A 63 -1.72 -9.07 2.87
CA SER A 63 -0.30 -9.29 3.09
C SER A 63 -0.02 -10.44 4.08
N LEU A 64 -0.89 -10.64 5.06
CA LEU A 64 -0.82 -11.79 5.97
C LEU A 64 -1.07 -13.11 5.22
N LEU A 65 -2.07 -13.16 4.34
CA LEU A 65 -2.37 -14.32 3.50
C LEU A 65 -1.22 -14.61 2.53
N SER A 66 -0.80 -13.60 1.76
CA SER A 66 0.31 -13.73 0.80
C SER A 66 1.58 -14.19 1.50
N GLY A 67 1.93 -13.57 2.64
CA GLY A 67 3.08 -13.95 3.45
C GLY A 67 2.97 -15.34 4.09
N GLY A 68 1.77 -15.75 4.50
CA GLY A 68 1.54 -17.10 5.05
C GLY A 68 1.74 -18.21 4.01
N VAL A 69 1.35 -17.94 2.76
CA VAL A 69 1.55 -18.87 1.63
C VAL A 69 3.01 -18.89 1.20
N THR A 70 3.65 -17.72 1.05
CA THR A 70 5.05 -17.63 0.59
C THR A 70 6.08 -18.10 1.60
N ASN A 71 5.85 -17.93 2.90
CA ASN A 71 6.80 -18.34 3.94
C ASN A 71 6.96 -19.86 4.04
N LYS A 72 6.11 -20.65 3.36
CA LYS A 72 6.23 -22.11 3.25
C LYS A 72 7.04 -22.58 2.03
N MET A 73 7.46 -21.68 1.14
CA MET A 73 8.23 -22.03 -0.07
C MET A 73 9.72 -21.77 0.17
N GLU A 74 10.58 -22.78 -0.03
CA GLU A 74 12.03 -22.68 0.24
C GLU A 74 12.80 -21.86 -0.82
N ALA A 75 12.25 -21.71 -2.04
CA ALA A 75 12.82 -20.91 -3.11
C ALA A 75 11.73 -20.06 -3.81
N GLY A 76 12.04 -18.80 -4.15
CA GLY A 76 11.13 -17.92 -4.92
C GLY A 76 10.13 -17.09 -4.09
N GLN A 77 10.28 -17.04 -2.76
CA GLN A 77 9.38 -16.33 -1.83
C GLN A 77 9.07 -14.88 -2.24
N PHE A 78 10.08 -14.17 -2.75
CA PHE A 78 9.91 -12.77 -3.15
C PHE A 78 9.06 -12.61 -4.42
N GLN A 79 9.27 -13.46 -5.43
CA GLN A 79 8.51 -13.42 -6.69
C GLN A 79 7.04 -13.76 -6.46
N PHE A 80 6.75 -14.80 -5.67
CA PHE A 80 5.38 -15.15 -5.30
C PHE A 80 4.71 -14.09 -4.41
N SER A 81 5.47 -13.40 -3.56
CA SER A 81 4.93 -12.29 -2.75
C SER A 81 4.52 -11.12 -3.63
N ILE A 82 5.33 -10.79 -4.65
CA ILE A 82 5.02 -9.75 -5.64
C ILE A 82 3.79 -10.14 -6.45
N ILE A 83 3.74 -11.37 -6.98
CA ILE A 83 2.60 -11.87 -7.76
C ILE A 83 1.33 -11.84 -6.91
N GLY A 84 1.41 -12.24 -5.63
CA GLY A 84 0.30 -12.17 -4.69
C GLY A 84 -0.18 -10.73 -4.49
N HIS A 85 0.72 -9.78 -4.18
CA HIS A 85 0.32 -8.38 -4.00
C HIS A 85 -0.22 -7.74 -5.29
N ALA A 86 0.32 -8.10 -6.46
CA ALA A 86 -0.19 -7.63 -7.74
C ALA A 86 -1.59 -8.20 -8.04
N PHE A 87 -1.78 -9.50 -7.81
CA PHE A 87 -3.07 -10.16 -7.99
C PHE A 87 -4.14 -9.55 -7.08
N PHE A 88 -3.84 -9.38 -5.80
CA PHE A 88 -4.78 -8.76 -4.86
C PHE A 88 -4.95 -7.25 -5.09
N GLY A 89 -3.95 -6.54 -5.60
CA GLY A 89 -4.07 -5.13 -5.98
C GLY A 89 -4.95 -4.91 -7.21
N ILE A 90 -4.99 -5.88 -8.13
CA ILE A 90 -5.86 -5.86 -9.32
C ILE A 90 -7.25 -6.44 -9.01
N LEU A 91 -7.38 -7.31 -8.00
CA LEU A 91 -8.65 -7.96 -7.64
C LEU A 91 -9.85 -7.01 -7.52
N PRO A 92 -9.75 -5.81 -6.91
CA PRO A 92 -10.90 -4.90 -6.82
C PRO A 92 -11.20 -4.14 -8.13
N PHE A 93 -10.61 -4.53 -9.27
CA PHE A 93 -10.82 -3.90 -10.59
C PHE A 93 -12.29 -3.67 -10.94
N PHE A 94 -13.13 -4.68 -10.69
CA PHE A 94 -14.56 -4.63 -10.98
C PHE A 94 -15.33 -3.59 -10.16
N ILE A 95 -14.78 -3.17 -9.01
CA ILE A 95 -15.43 -2.23 -8.07
C ILE A 95 -14.81 -0.84 -8.18
N LEU A 96 -13.48 -0.76 -8.36
CA LEU A 96 -12.72 0.50 -8.28
C LEU A 96 -12.42 1.14 -9.64
N TRP A 97 -12.53 0.40 -10.75
CA TRP A 97 -12.23 0.88 -12.11
C TRP A 97 -10.89 1.64 -12.20
N PHE A 98 -10.91 2.97 -12.28
CA PHE A 98 -9.70 3.82 -12.33
C PHE A 98 -8.89 3.77 -11.02
N LEU A 99 -9.56 3.61 -9.87
CA LEU A 99 -8.89 3.51 -8.57
C LEU A 99 -8.06 2.23 -8.43
N THR A 100 -8.20 1.27 -9.34
CA THR A 100 -7.42 0.02 -9.35
C THR A 100 -5.92 0.29 -9.53
N ILE A 101 -5.55 1.32 -10.32
CA ILE A 101 -4.14 1.68 -10.51
C ILE A 101 -3.53 2.13 -9.17
N TYR A 102 -4.29 2.90 -8.39
CA TYR A 102 -3.88 3.31 -7.04
C TYR A 102 -3.84 2.12 -6.08
N SER A 103 -4.82 1.23 -6.13
CA SER A 103 -4.84 0.01 -5.32
C SER A 103 -3.62 -0.88 -5.59
N LEU A 104 -3.27 -1.08 -6.86
CA LEU A 104 -2.08 -1.81 -7.28
C LEU A 104 -0.79 -1.10 -6.81
N GLY A 105 -0.71 0.22 -6.98
CA GLY A 105 0.42 1.01 -6.50
C GLY A 105 0.65 0.86 -5.00
N ILE A 106 -0.42 0.97 -4.20
CA ILE A 106 -0.39 0.80 -2.75
C ILE A 106 0.03 -0.63 -2.38
N ALA A 107 -0.48 -1.65 -3.06
CA ALA A 107 -0.14 -3.04 -2.81
C ALA A 107 1.35 -3.36 -3.11
N LEU A 108 1.89 -2.81 -4.20
CA LEU A 108 3.30 -2.92 -4.53
C LEU A 108 4.18 -2.18 -3.52
N LEU A 109 3.79 -0.97 -3.13
CA LEU A 109 4.46 -0.17 -2.10
C LEU A 109 4.53 -0.95 -0.78
N PHE A 110 3.42 -1.59 -0.40
CA PHE A 110 3.34 -2.45 0.79
C PHE A 110 4.37 -3.58 0.72
N CYS A 111 4.46 -4.26 -0.42
CA CYS A 111 5.40 -5.35 -0.63
C CYS A 111 6.86 -4.88 -0.50
N ILE A 112 7.19 -3.72 -1.07
CA ILE A 112 8.54 -3.13 -0.99
C ILE A 112 8.89 -2.79 0.47
N VAL A 113 7.98 -2.12 1.18
CA VAL A 113 8.20 -1.72 2.58
C VAL A 113 8.33 -2.96 3.49
N ASP A 114 7.51 -4.01 3.30
CA ASP A 114 7.61 -5.25 4.10
C ASP A 114 8.96 -5.95 3.86
N HIS A 115 9.45 -5.93 2.62
CA HIS A 115 10.74 -6.52 2.27
C HIS A 115 11.91 -5.74 2.86
N MET A 116 11.90 -4.41 2.77
CA MET A 116 12.91 -3.55 3.39
C MET A 116 12.97 -3.71 4.91
N LEU A 117 11.81 -3.77 5.59
CA LEU A 117 11.76 -4.00 7.03
C LEU A 117 12.22 -5.41 7.43
N SER A 118 11.91 -6.42 6.61
CA SER A 118 12.35 -7.80 6.87
C SER A 118 13.87 -7.92 6.80
N ARG A 119 14.49 -7.33 5.76
CA ARG A 119 15.95 -7.35 5.59
C ARG A 119 16.70 -6.64 6.72
N LYS A 120 16.18 -5.51 7.21
CA LYS A 120 16.77 -4.80 8.38
C LYS A 120 16.73 -5.63 9.65
N ARG A 121 15.74 -6.49 9.82
CA ARG A 121 15.56 -7.31 11.03
C ARG A 121 16.49 -8.53 11.03
N GLU A 122 16.78 -9.10 9.87
CA GLU A 122 17.79 -10.15 9.70
C GLU A 122 19.19 -9.63 10.01
N ILE A 123 19.56 -8.45 9.49
CA ILE A 123 20.86 -7.81 9.78
C ILE A 123 21.04 -7.61 11.29
N LYS A 124 20.01 -7.10 11.98
CA LYS A 124 20.06 -6.84 13.43
C LYS A 124 20.08 -8.12 14.28
N ALA A 125 19.72 -9.29 13.73
CA ALA A 125 19.79 -10.56 14.44
C ALA A 125 21.15 -11.27 14.25
N ALA A 126 21.95 -10.81 13.28
CA ALA A 126 23.29 -11.34 12.98
C ALA A 126 24.43 -10.51 13.58
N THR A 127 24.11 -9.41 14.28
CA THR A 127 25.05 -8.54 15.03
C THR A 127 24.81 -8.70 16.52
#